data_AF-A0A9E5F360-F1
#
_entry.id   AF-A0A9E5F360-F1
#
_cell.length_a   1.000
_cell.length_b   1.000
_cell.length_c   1.000
_cell.angle_alpha   90.00
_cell.angle_beta   90.00
_cell.angle_gamma   90.00
#
_symmetry.space_group_name_H-M   'P 1'
#
loop_
_entity.id
_entity.type
_entity.pdbx_description
1 polymer ?
#
loop_
_entity_poly.entity_id
_entity_poly.type
_entity_poly.pdbx_seq_one_letter_code
_entity_poly.pdbx_strand_id
1 'polypeptide(L)'
;MEGLCHERVVRGFYFKTNLYFIVFEVSIIPESSEKEKNMNRCEITEDTIYQCFAAASSGKTQGETATSFVDVEEYENQVMYPEFSRWARKAGYPKIAELFLKVAGEEKLHAVWLRKLYQDMGTPSRGEDTQRAIDALTTIQKNSDKLLAQDPKTVIEKALRVAIRVEEREYKDIYPSFRDQAIEEGNHEAAAVYQRVIDSEEQHAQWFHAALKNLQANAVAA
;
A
#
# COMPACT_ATOMS: atom_id res chain seq x y z
N MET A 1 45.39 -11.01 39.16
CA MET A 1 45.72 -12.19 39.98
C MET A 1 44.88 -12.04 41.24
N GLU A 2 44.05 -13.00 41.66
CA GLU A 2 43.84 -14.38 41.18
C GLU A 2 42.33 -14.66 41.03
N GLY A 3 41.97 -15.80 40.45
CA GLY A 3 40.58 -16.27 40.41
C GLY A 3 40.55 -17.79 40.57
N LEU A 4 39.51 -18.33 41.19
CA LEU A 4 39.25 -19.77 41.34
C LEU A 4 37.73 -20.04 41.36
N CYS A 5 37.32 -21.29 41.15
CA CYS A 5 35.96 -21.66 40.73
C CYS A 5 35.54 -23.04 41.28
N HIS A 6 34.26 -23.44 41.06
CA HIS A 6 33.63 -24.73 41.44
C HIS A 6 33.44 -24.90 42.98
N GLU A 7 32.55 -25.70 43.59
CA GLU A 7 31.32 -26.47 43.25
C GLU A 7 30.55 -26.77 44.59
N ARG A 8 29.49 -27.58 44.82
CA ARG A 8 28.71 -28.63 44.10
C ARG A 8 27.24 -28.64 44.60
N VAL A 9 26.32 -29.37 43.95
CA VAL A 9 24.88 -29.56 44.30
C VAL A 9 24.62 -30.76 45.24
N VAL A 10 23.59 -30.70 46.12
CA VAL A 10 22.94 -31.87 46.78
C VAL A 10 21.41 -31.68 46.91
N ARG A 11 20.62 -32.76 47.09
CA ARG A 11 19.12 -32.84 47.13
C ARG A 11 18.58 -33.44 48.45
N GLY A 12 17.27 -33.33 48.76
CA GLY A 12 16.61 -34.04 49.89
C GLY A 12 15.06 -33.96 49.95
N PHE A 13 14.40 -34.89 50.66
CA PHE A 13 12.93 -35.14 50.75
C PHE A 13 12.55 -35.62 52.21
N TYR A 14 11.32 -35.98 52.66
CA TYR A 14 10.05 -36.44 52.04
C TYR A 14 8.83 -36.35 53.04
N PHE A 15 7.83 -37.25 52.92
CA PHE A 15 6.60 -37.54 53.75
C PHE A 15 5.29 -36.79 53.37
N LYS A 16 4.21 -37.43 52.87
CA LYS A 16 3.17 -38.36 53.46
C LYS A 16 2.10 -37.61 54.32
N THR A 17 0.77 -37.83 54.24
CA THR A 17 -0.06 -39.01 53.83
C THR A 17 -1.46 -38.70 53.24
N ASN A 18 -1.94 -39.58 52.33
CA ASN A 18 -3.31 -40.13 52.10
C ASN A 18 -4.63 -39.30 52.00
N LEU A 19 -5.30 -39.54 50.85
CA LEU A 19 -6.74 -39.89 50.64
C LEU A 19 -7.85 -38.82 50.72
N TYR A 20 -8.42 -38.47 49.56
CA TYR A 20 -9.85 -38.68 49.19
C TYR A 20 -10.05 -38.54 47.67
N PHE A 21 -11.12 -39.11 47.12
CA PHE A 21 -11.40 -39.18 45.68
C PHE A 21 -12.49 -38.18 45.28
N ILE A 22 -12.21 -37.26 44.36
CA ILE A 22 -13.24 -36.48 43.64
C ILE A 22 -12.82 -36.39 42.18
N VAL A 23 -13.68 -36.85 41.27
CA VAL A 23 -13.50 -36.68 39.83
C VAL A 23 -14.27 -35.43 39.42
N PHE A 24 -13.54 -34.36 39.08
CA PHE A 24 -14.10 -33.24 38.34
C PHE A 24 -13.72 -33.38 36.86
N GLU A 25 -14.73 -33.64 36.03
CA GLU A 25 -14.59 -33.70 34.58
C GLU A 25 -14.40 -32.28 34.04
N VAL A 26 -13.15 -31.87 33.88
CA VAL A 26 -12.81 -30.58 33.25
C VAL A 26 -13.09 -30.69 31.76
N SER A 27 -14.36 -30.45 31.39
CA SER A 27 -14.76 -30.17 30.02
C SER A 27 -14.07 -28.89 29.55
N ILE A 28 -12.95 -29.04 28.86
CA ILE A 28 -12.30 -27.93 28.16
C ILE A 28 -13.22 -27.53 27.01
N ILE A 29 -14.04 -26.50 27.24
CA ILE A 29 -14.69 -25.75 26.17
C ILE A 29 -13.56 -24.92 25.53
N PRO A 30 -13.16 -25.19 24.27
CA PRO A 30 -12.13 -24.38 23.63
C PRO A 30 -12.69 -22.98 23.34
N GLU A 31 -11.96 -21.94 23.71
CA GLU A 31 -12.30 -20.52 23.50
C GLU A 31 -12.14 -20.13 22.01
N SER A 32 -12.96 -20.77 21.17
CA SER A 32 -12.84 -20.85 19.71
C SER A 32 -14.17 -20.47 19.06
N SER A 33 -14.61 -19.22 19.27
CA SER A 33 -15.84 -18.75 18.61
C SER A 33 -15.86 -17.29 18.14
N GLU A 34 -14.80 -16.51 18.31
CA GLU A 34 -14.75 -15.13 17.74
C GLU A 34 -13.60 -14.93 16.76
N LYS A 35 -12.35 -15.26 17.13
CA LYS A 35 -11.19 -15.09 16.24
C LYS A 35 -11.34 -15.86 14.91
N GLU A 36 -11.79 -17.11 14.94
CA GLU A 36 -12.02 -17.90 13.72
C GLU A 36 -13.23 -17.41 12.91
N LYS A 37 -14.26 -16.84 13.54
CA LYS A 37 -15.40 -16.25 12.80
C LYS A 37 -14.97 -15.06 11.95
N ASN A 38 -13.95 -14.30 12.37
CA ASN A 38 -13.49 -13.13 11.61
C ASN A 38 -12.51 -13.48 10.47
N MET A 39 -11.92 -14.68 10.45
CA MET A 39 -11.08 -15.15 9.34
C MET A 39 -11.85 -15.49 8.05
N ASN A 40 -13.19 -15.61 8.12
CA ASN A 40 -14.06 -15.90 6.97
C ASN A 40 -14.72 -14.66 6.35
N ARG A 41 -14.39 -13.45 6.81
CA ARG A 41 -14.80 -12.20 6.15
C ARG A 41 -13.68 -11.77 5.21
N CYS A 42 -13.94 -11.75 3.89
CA CYS A 42 -13.01 -11.17 2.93
C CYS A 42 -13.08 -9.65 3.04
N GLU A 43 -12.36 -9.06 3.98
CA GLU A 43 -12.43 -7.63 4.27
C GLU A 43 -11.29 -6.88 3.56
N ILE A 44 -11.64 -6.19 2.46
CA ILE A 44 -10.71 -5.24 1.83
C ILE A 44 -10.66 -3.98 2.69
N THR A 45 -9.56 -3.82 3.43
CA THR A 45 -9.24 -2.57 4.14
C THR A 45 -8.50 -1.60 3.21
N GLU A 46 -8.46 -0.31 3.55
CA GLU A 46 -7.69 0.68 2.78
C GLU A 46 -6.19 0.40 2.85
N ASP A 47 -5.67 -0.08 3.99
CA ASP A 47 -4.29 -0.54 4.09
C ASP A 47 -4.05 -1.84 3.29
N THR A 48 -5.03 -2.74 3.15
CA THR A 48 -4.88 -3.94 2.31
C THR A 48 -4.79 -3.59 0.83
N ILE A 49 -5.58 -2.62 0.36
CA ILE A 49 -5.41 -2.05 -0.99
C ILE A 49 -4.03 -1.38 -1.04
N TYR A 50 -3.78 -0.35 -0.22
CA TYR A 50 -2.55 0.44 -0.25
C TYR A 50 -1.28 -0.43 -0.21
N GLN A 51 -1.16 -1.42 0.67
CA GLN A 51 0.01 -2.31 0.75
C GLN A 51 0.21 -3.21 -0.48
N CYS A 52 -0.82 -3.42 -1.30
CA CYS A 52 -0.72 -4.18 -2.54
C CYS A 52 -0.38 -3.30 -3.76
N PHE A 53 -0.49 -1.97 -3.66
CA PHE A 53 -0.12 -1.01 -4.72
C PHE A 53 1.17 -0.24 -4.37
N ALA A 54 1.33 0.21 -3.13
CA ALA A 54 2.51 0.91 -2.60
C ALA A 54 3.71 -0.01 -2.30
N ALA A 55 4.01 -0.95 -3.20
CA ALA A 55 5.19 -1.82 -3.12
C ALA A 55 6.52 -1.08 -3.32
N ALA A 56 6.47 0.22 -3.63
CA ALA A 56 7.60 1.13 -3.76
C ALA A 56 8.52 1.14 -2.53
N SER A 57 9.68 0.49 -2.64
CA SER A 57 10.68 0.47 -1.58
C SER A 57 11.74 1.56 -1.77
N SER A 58 12.25 2.09 -0.65
CA SER A 58 13.35 3.04 -0.64
C SER A 58 14.69 2.31 -0.84
N GLY A 59 15.36 2.59 -1.96
CA GLY A 59 16.71 2.10 -2.25
C GLY A 59 17.76 2.58 -1.25
N LYS A 60 18.97 2.01 -1.31
CA LYS A 60 20.11 2.37 -0.44
C LYS A 60 20.94 3.51 -1.01
N THR A 61 20.71 3.89 -2.26
CA THR A 61 21.45 4.90 -3.02
C THR A 61 20.50 5.72 -3.89
N GLN A 62 20.85 6.98 -4.20
CA GLN A 62 20.03 7.88 -5.02
C GLN A 62 19.61 7.28 -6.37
N GLY A 63 20.46 6.46 -7.02
CA GLY A 63 20.14 5.80 -8.29
C GLY A 63 19.12 4.66 -8.18
N GLU A 64 19.13 3.92 -7.06
CA GLU A 64 18.09 2.94 -6.75
C GLU A 64 16.76 3.64 -6.42
N THR A 65 16.79 4.79 -5.75
CA THR A 65 15.58 5.59 -5.47
C THR A 65 15.01 6.21 -6.75
N ALA A 66 15.85 6.78 -7.62
CA ALA A 66 15.48 7.30 -8.94
C ALA A 66 14.84 6.22 -9.84
N THR A 67 15.38 5.00 -9.80
CA THR A 67 14.80 3.82 -10.46
C THR A 67 13.41 3.52 -9.90
N SER A 68 13.26 3.53 -8.57
CA SER A 68 12.01 3.25 -7.88
C SER A 68 10.88 4.18 -8.35
N PHE A 69 11.12 5.48 -8.51
CA PHE A 69 10.07 6.42 -8.96
C PHE A 69 9.61 6.19 -10.39
N VAL A 70 10.52 5.96 -11.34
CA VAL A 70 10.10 5.66 -12.72
C VAL A 70 9.32 4.34 -12.80
N ASP A 71 9.70 3.33 -12.02
CA ASP A 71 8.95 2.07 -11.90
C ASP A 71 7.59 2.26 -11.17
N VAL A 72 7.47 3.22 -10.24
CA VAL A 72 6.19 3.64 -9.62
C VAL A 72 5.28 4.34 -10.62
N GLU A 73 5.74 5.39 -11.30
CA GLU A 73 4.95 6.08 -12.33
C GLU A 73 4.45 5.11 -13.41
N GLU A 74 5.28 4.14 -13.80
CA GLU A 74 4.88 3.07 -14.72
C GLU A 74 3.93 2.06 -14.11
N TYR A 75 4.04 1.73 -12.83
CA TYR A 75 3.05 0.92 -12.12
C TYR A 75 1.69 1.62 -12.03
N GLU A 76 1.68 2.92 -11.76
CA GLU A 76 0.45 3.72 -11.60
C GLU A 76 -0.28 3.86 -12.95
N ASN A 77 0.43 4.22 -14.04
CA ASN A 77 -0.17 4.34 -15.38
C ASN A 77 -0.52 3.01 -16.06
N GLN A 78 0.25 1.93 -15.82
CA GLN A 78 0.02 0.63 -16.48
C GLN A 78 -0.86 -0.31 -15.65
N VAL A 79 -0.95 -0.12 -14.33
CA VAL A 79 -1.51 -1.12 -13.41
C VAL A 79 -2.53 -0.55 -12.42
N MET A 80 -2.16 0.37 -11.51
CA MET A 80 -3.06 0.80 -10.44
C MET A 80 -4.31 1.49 -10.98
N TYR A 81 -4.14 2.59 -11.70
CA TYR A 81 -5.27 3.38 -12.17
C TYR A 81 -6.10 2.70 -13.27
N PRO A 82 -5.52 1.90 -14.19
CA PRO A 82 -6.30 1.02 -15.06
C PRO A 82 -7.15 -0.01 -14.30
N GLU A 83 -6.65 -0.60 -13.21
CA GLU A 83 -7.41 -1.57 -12.39
C GLU A 83 -8.51 -0.87 -11.56
N PHE A 84 -8.23 0.30 -10.95
CA PHE A 84 -9.25 1.12 -10.29
C PHE A 84 -10.34 1.58 -11.27
N SER A 85 -9.98 1.93 -12.51
CA SER A 85 -10.94 2.19 -13.59
C SER A 85 -11.77 0.94 -13.92
N ARG A 86 -11.14 -0.24 -14.01
CA ARG A 86 -11.84 -1.52 -14.24
C ARG A 86 -12.88 -1.80 -13.14
N TRP A 87 -12.56 -1.53 -11.88
CA TRP A 87 -13.51 -1.66 -10.77
C TRP A 87 -14.64 -0.64 -10.92
N ALA A 88 -14.32 0.64 -11.15
CA ALA A 88 -15.32 1.70 -11.28
C ALA A 88 -16.28 1.47 -12.46
N ARG A 89 -15.83 0.90 -13.60
CA ARG A 89 -16.71 0.51 -14.72
C ARG A 89 -17.63 -0.65 -14.33
N LYS A 90 -17.09 -1.73 -13.74
CA LYS A 90 -17.90 -2.88 -13.29
C LYS A 90 -18.93 -2.49 -12.20
N ALA A 91 -18.60 -1.52 -11.35
CA ALA A 91 -19.47 -1.01 -10.29
C ALA A 91 -20.49 0.05 -10.77
N GLY A 92 -20.51 0.42 -12.05
CA GLY A 92 -21.49 1.37 -12.60
C GLY A 92 -21.15 2.86 -12.42
N TYR A 93 -19.89 3.20 -12.15
CA TYR A 93 -19.40 4.57 -11.98
C TYR A 93 -18.51 5.05 -13.15
N PRO A 94 -19.05 5.24 -14.37
CA PRO A 94 -18.25 5.53 -15.56
C PRO A 94 -17.41 6.81 -15.45
N LYS A 95 -17.94 7.87 -14.83
CA LYS A 95 -17.19 9.13 -14.61
C LYS A 95 -15.97 8.96 -13.69
N ILE A 96 -16.06 8.08 -12.69
CA ILE A 96 -14.93 7.79 -11.79
C ILE A 96 -13.90 6.92 -12.53
N ALA A 97 -14.37 6.00 -13.38
CA ALA A 97 -13.49 5.22 -14.25
C ALA A 97 -12.78 6.05 -15.33
N GLU A 98 -13.43 7.10 -15.83
CA GLU A 98 -12.85 8.09 -16.74
C GLU A 98 -11.81 8.97 -16.03
N LEU A 99 -12.06 9.37 -14.78
CA LEU A 99 -11.06 10.07 -13.97
C LEU A 99 -9.81 9.21 -13.74
N PHE A 100 -9.96 7.96 -13.32
CA PHE A 100 -8.80 7.07 -13.13
C PHE A 100 -7.98 6.88 -14.43
N LEU A 101 -8.63 6.74 -15.60
CA LEU A 101 -7.88 6.66 -16.88
C LEU A 101 -7.30 7.99 -17.36
N LYS A 102 -7.85 9.13 -16.92
CA LYS A 102 -7.26 10.44 -17.16
C LYS A 102 -5.95 10.58 -16.40
N VAL A 103 -5.99 10.28 -15.09
CA VAL A 103 -4.85 10.35 -14.16
C VAL A 103 -3.74 9.37 -14.59
N ALA A 104 -4.09 8.12 -14.93
CA ALA A 104 -3.16 7.20 -15.62
C ALA A 104 -2.52 7.77 -16.92
N GLY A 105 -3.18 8.70 -17.59
CA GLY A 105 -2.62 9.40 -18.76
C GLY A 105 -1.57 10.46 -18.41
N GLU A 106 -1.61 10.99 -17.18
CA GLU A 106 -0.75 12.04 -16.63
C GLU A 106 0.48 11.44 -15.91
N GLU A 107 0.37 10.37 -15.11
CA GLU A 107 1.52 9.58 -14.58
C GLU A 107 2.47 9.12 -15.69
N LYS A 108 1.89 8.76 -16.85
CA LYS A 108 2.65 8.39 -18.03
C LYS A 108 3.52 9.55 -18.56
N LEU A 109 3.10 10.80 -18.36
CA LEU A 109 3.89 11.98 -18.65
C LEU A 109 4.96 12.20 -17.57
N HIS A 110 4.69 11.91 -16.30
CA HIS A 110 5.67 12.04 -15.20
C HIS A 110 6.81 11.04 -15.38
N ALA A 111 6.50 9.78 -15.69
CA ALA A 111 7.49 8.79 -16.12
C ALA A 111 8.37 9.32 -17.28
N VAL A 112 7.79 10.07 -18.23
CA VAL A 112 8.50 10.67 -19.38
C VAL A 112 9.26 11.95 -19.00
N TRP A 113 8.88 12.67 -17.94
CA TRP A 113 9.61 13.83 -17.43
C TRP A 113 10.79 13.40 -16.55
N LEU A 114 10.57 12.51 -15.58
CA LEU A 114 11.60 11.92 -14.73
C LEU A 114 12.66 11.17 -15.54
N ARG A 115 12.27 10.38 -16.55
CA ARG A 115 13.23 9.70 -17.45
C ARG A 115 14.18 10.64 -18.19
N LYS A 116 13.90 11.94 -18.30
CA LYS A 116 14.85 12.91 -18.89
C LYS A 116 16.01 13.24 -17.94
N LEU A 117 15.76 13.21 -16.63
CA LEU A 117 16.79 13.45 -15.61
C LEU A 117 17.80 12.29 -15.51
N TYR A 118 17.42 11.09 -15.94
CA TYR A 118 18.18 9.86 -15.74
C TYR A 118 18.74 9.24 -17.04
N GLN A 119 18.75 9.96 -18.17
CA GLN A 119 19.22 9.40 -19.46
C GLN A 119 20.68 8.96 -19.40
N ASP A 120 21.53 9.68 -18.65
CA ASP A 120 22.93 9.32 -18.43
C ASP A 120 23.13 8.14 -17.45
N MET A 121 22.11 7.77 -16.68
CA MET A 121 22.14 6.59 -15.79
C MET A 121 21.78 5.29 -16.53
N GLY A 122 21.28 5.39 -17.76
CA GLY A 122 20.80 4.28 -18.57
C GLY A 122 19.39 3.82 -18.20
N THR A 123 18.85 2.87 -18.97
CA THR A 123 17.52 2.29 -18.68
C THR A 123 17.64 1.33 -17.49
N PRO A 124 16.89 1.52 -16.39
CA PRO A 124 16.90 0.55 -15.30
C PRO A 124 16.42 -0.82 -15.76
N SER A 125 17.01 -1.88 -15.22
CA SER A 125 16.47 -3.24 -15.35
C SER A 125 15.21 -3.35 -14.50
N ARG A 126 14.03 -3.31 -15.15
CA ARG A 126 12.68 -3.45 -14.58
C ARG A 126 12.68 -4.22 -13.26
N GLY A 127 12.43 -3.52 -12.16
CA GLY A 127 12.74 -4.00 -10.82
C GLY A 127 11.91 -5.20 -10.39
N GLU A 128 12.43 -5.94 -9.40
CA GLU A 128 11.64 -7.00 -8.72
C GLU A 128 10.33 -6.44 -8.15
N ASP A 129 10.30 -5.16 -7.74
CA ASP A 129 9.11 -4.50 -7.22
C ASP A 129 7.99 -4.41 -8.27
N THR A 130 8.31 -4.19 -9.55
CA THR A 130 7.31 -4.26 -10.63
C THR A 130 6.69 -5.66 -10.71
N GLN A 131 7.47 -6.74 -10.54
CA GLN A 131 6.93 -8.10 -10.53
C GLN A 131 6.11 -8.39 -9.26
N ARG A 132 6.60 -7.99 -8.08
CA ARG A 132 5.86 -8.09 -6.80
C ARG A 132 4.49 -7.44 -6.91
N ALA A 133 4.42 -6.26 -7.53
CA ALA A 133 3.17 -5.51 -7.66
C ALA A 133 2.21 -6.12 -8.71
N ILE A 134 2.71 -6.80 -9.75
CA ILE A 134 1.92 -7.62 -10.69
C ILE A 134 1.36 -8.88 -10.02
N ASP A 135 2.16 -9.55 -9.18
CA ASP A 135 1.76 -10.76 -8.45
C ASP A 135 0.72 -10.42 -7.36
N ALA A 136 0.88 -9.27 -6.69
CA ALA A 136 -0.11 -8.69 -5.78
C ALA A 136 -1.42 -8.39 -6.53
N LEU A 137 -1.38 -7.71 -7.67
CA LEU A 137 -2.58 -7.43 -8.49
C LEU A 137 -3.34 -8.70 -8.88
N THR A 138 -2.60 -9.72 -9.32
CA THR A 138 -3.16 -11.04 -9.70
C THR A 138 -3.86 -11.73 -8.53
N THR A 139 -3.44 -11.42 -7.30
CA THR A 139 -4.05 -11.89 -6.06
C THR A 139 -5.28 -11.06 -5.67
N ILE A 140 -5.21 -9.72 -5.80
CA ILE A 140 -6.36 -8.82 -5.57
C ILE A 140 -7.51 -9.15 -6.53
N GLN A 141 -7.23 -9.28 -7.83
CA GLN A 141 -8.24 -9.41 -8.90
C GLN A 141 -9.29 -10.52 -8.65
N LYS A 142 -8.89 -11.63 -8.01
CA LYS A 142 -9.77 -12.76 -7.69
C LYS A 142 -10.69 -12.52 -6.49
N ASN A 143 -10.34 -11.56 -5.63
CA ASN A 143 -11.06 -11.20 -4.42
C ASN A 143 -11.88 -9.91 -4.59
N SER A 144 -11.33 -8.89 -5.28
CA SER A 144 -12.02 -7.62 -5.54
C SER A 144 -13.29 -7.81 -6.37
N ASP A 145 -13.27 -8.64 -7.40
CA ASP A 145 -14.45 -8.95 -8.22
C ASP A 145 -15.63 -9.54 -7.42
N LYS A 146 -15.38 -10.28 -6.33
CA LYS A 146 -16.43 -10.80 -5.44
C LYS A 146 -17.03 -9.70 -4.56
N LEU A 147 -16.18 -8.84 -4.01
CA LEU A 147 -16.61 -7.76 -3.10
C LEU A 147 -17.28 -6.62 -3.85
N LEU A 148 -16.86 -6.35 -5.08
CA LEU A 148 -17.51 -5.43 -6.01
C LEU A 148 -18.96 -5.83 -6.34
N ALA A 149 -19.27 -7.14 -6.27
CA ALA A 149 -20.62 -7.67 -6.43
C ALA A 149 -21.46 -7.68 -5.13
N GLN A 150 -20.84 -7.39 -3.97
CA GLN A 150 -21.50 -7.33 -2.66
C GLN A 150 -21.73 -5.89 -2.20
N ASP A 151 -20.69 -5.05 -2.27
CA ASP A 151 -20.75 -3.61 -2.01
C ASP A 151 -19.89 -2.84 -3.03
N PRO A 152 -20.43 -2.56 -4.23
CA PRO A 152 -19.72 -1.80 -5.24
C PRO A 152 -19.38 -0.37 -4.79
N LYS A 153 -20.15 0.24 -3.88
CA LYS A 153 -19.90 1.62 -3.44
C LYS A 153 -18.66 1.66 -2.54
N THR A 154 -18.58 0.79 -1.54
CA THR A 154 -17.46 0.78 -0.58
C THR A 154 -16.14 0.44 -1.26
N VAL A 155 -16.11 -0.45 -2.27
CA VAL A 155 -14.88 -0.73 -3.02
C VAL A 155 -14.38 0.52 -3.77
N ILE A 156 -15.26 1.30 -4.41
CA ILE A 156 -14.85 2.53 -5.13
C ILE A 156 -14.52 3.68 -4.17
N GLU A 157 -15.22 3.80 -3.05
CA GLU A 157 -14.83 4.73 -1.97
C GLU A 157 -13.43 4.41 -1.44
N LYS A 158 -13.09 3.14 -1.23
CA LYS A 158 -11.74 2.73 -0.80
C LYS A 158 -10.67 2.95 -1.88
N ALA A 159 -10.96 2.69 -3.15
CA ALA A 159 -10.04 2.98 -4.26
C ALA A 159 -9.72 4.49 -4.34
N LEU A 160 -10.73 5.36 -4.21
CA LEU A 160 -10.53 6.81 -4.18
C LEU A 160 -9.73 7.27 -2.95
N ARG A 161 -9.97 6.69 -1.78
CA ARG A 161 -9.19 6.98 -0.54
C ARG A 161 -7.73 6.56 -0.66
N VAL A 162 -7.45 5.46 -1.36
CA VAL A 162 -6.07 5.04 -1.63
C VAL A 162 -5.38 5.93 -2.64
N ALA A 163 -6.05 6.29 -3.74
CA ALA A 163 -5.53 7.27 -4.70
C ALA A 163 -5.16 8.58 -3.98
N ILE A 164 -6.09 9.18 -3.21
CA ILE A 164 -5.82 10.37 -2.39
C ILE A 164 -4.58 10.19 -1.49
N ARG A 165 -4.39 9.03 -0.88
CA ARG A 165 -3.25 8.76 0.04
C ARG A 165 -1.90 8.60 -0.69
N VAL A 166 -1.91 8.08 -1.90
CA VAL A 166 -0.73 7.98 -2.78
C VAL A 166 -0.32 9.39 -3.19
N GLU A 167 -1.20 10.08 -3.94
CA GLU A 167 -1.00 11.45 -4.42
C GLU A 167 -0.57 12.44 -3.31
N GLU A 168 -1.25 12.42 -2.14
CA GLU A 168 -0.90 13.28 -1.01
C GLU A 168 0.46 12.95 -0.36
N ARG A 169 1.00 11.75 -0.57
CA ARG A 169 2.36 11.40 -0.18
C ARG A 169 3.37 11.90 -1.22
N GLU A 170 3.05 11.81 -2.51
CA GLU A 170 3.92 12.32 -3.57
C GLU A 170 4.11 13.85 -3.50
N TYR A 171 3.05 14.67 -3.49
CA TYR A 171 3.19 16.14 -3.50
C TYR A 171 3.56 16.78 -2.16
N LYS A 172 3.44 16.07 -1.03
CA LYS A 172 3.73 16.63 0.31
C LYS A 172 5.06 16.17 0.91
N ASP A 173 5.58 15.02 0.50
CA ASP A 173 6.73 14.36 1.13
C ASP A 173 7.79 13.95 0.09
N ILE A 174 7.44 13.07 -0.85
CA ILE A 174 8.39 12.47 -1.79
C ILE A 174 9.00 13.53 -2.73
N TYR A 175 8.21 14.07 -3.67
CA TYR A 175 8.76 14.95 -4.70
C TYR A 175 9.27 16.31 -4.19
N PRO A 176 8.70 16.92 -3.13
CA PRO A 176 9.32 18.07 -2.46
C PRO A 176 10.75 17.79 -1.98
N SER A 177 11.01 16.60 -1.42
CA SER A 177 12.35 16.23 -0.94
C SER A 177 13.37 16.20 -2.07
N PHE A 178 13.03 15.61 -3.23
CA PHE A 178 13.93 15.57 -4.39
C PHE A 178 14.09 16.92 -5.08
N ARG A 179 13.03 17.75 -5.12
CA ARG A 179 13.13 19.15 -5.57
C ARG A 179 14.12 19.93 -4.71
N ASP A 180 13.99 19.86 -3.39
CA ASP A 180 14.79 20.67 -2.47
C ASP A 180 16.25 20.20 -2.44
N GLN A 181 16.50 18.89 -2.46
CA GLN A 181 17.84 18.33 -2.66
C GLN A 181 18.46 18.79 -3.99
N ALA A 182 17.70 18.79 -5.10
CA ALA A 182 18.18 19.28 -6.39
C ALA A 182 18.47 20.79 -6.39
N ILE A 183 17.78 21.58 -5.55
CA ILE A 183 18.11 23.00 -5.34
C ILE A 183 19.42 23.15 -4.56
N GLU A 184 19.63 22.36 -3.50
CA GLU A 184 20.89 22.36 -2.72
C GLU A 184 22.11 21.93 -3.57
N GLU A 185 21.92 20.97 -4.48
CA GLU A 185 22.94 20.51 -5.45
C GLU A 185 23.14 21.50 -6.63
N GLY A 186 22.32 22.56 -6.73
CA GLY A 186 22.36 23.53 -7.84
C GLY A 186 21.78 23.02 -9.16
N ASN A 187 21.16 21.84 -9.17
CA ASN A 187 20.51 21.23 -10.34
C ASN A 187 19.09 21.80 -10.54
N HIS A 188 19.03 23.06 -10.97
CA HIS A 188 17.79 23.78 -11.19
C HIS A 188 16.88 23.17 -12.28
N GLU A 189 17.43 22.40 -13.23
CA GLU A 189 16.62 21.69 -14.24
C GLU A 189 15.88 20.49 -13.63
N ALA A 190 16.55 19.68 -12.81
CA ALA A 190 15.90 18.60 -12.06
C ALA A 190 14.87 19.16 -11.07
N ALA A 191 15.20 20.23 -10.34
CA ALA A 191 14.25 20.89 -9.44
C ALA A 191 12.99 21.39 -10.16
N ALA A 192 13.12 21.96 -11.37
CA ALA A 192 11.98 22.39 -12.19
C ALA A 192 11.14 21.21 -12.69
N VAL A 193 11.74 20.05 -12.97
CA VAL A 193 11.01 18.82 -13.32
C VAL A 193 10.27 18.25 -12.11
N TYR A 194 10.90 18.15 -10.93
CA TYR A 194 10.21 17.68 -9.72
C TYR A 194 9.06 18.62 -9.32
N GLN A 195 9.23 19.95 -9.40
CA GLN A 195 8.13 20.87 -9.12
C GLN A 195 6.94 20.68 -10.07
N ARG A 196 7.20 20.43 -11.35
CA ARG A 196 6.15 20.14 -12.33
C ARG A 196 5.37 18.86 -12.03
N VAL A 197 6.01 17.87 -11.40
CA VAL A 197 5.35 16.63 -10.95
C VAL A 197 4.50 16.93 -9.70
N ILE A 198 5.06 17.62 -8.69
CA ILE A 198 4.31 18.11 -7.49
C ILE A 198 3.02 18.85 -7.87
N ASP A 199 3.10 19.76 -8.86
CA ASP A 199 1.96 20.55 -9.35
C ASP A 199 0.85 19.67 -9.97
N SER A 200 1.20 18.48 -10.46
CA SER A 200 0.25 17.52 -11.05
C SER A 200 -0.40 16.66 -9.97
N GLU A 201 0.37 16.11 -9.02
CA GLU A 201 -0.19 15.18 -8.02
C GLU A 201 -1.11 15.92 -7.04
N GLU A 202 -0.81 17.20 -6.74
CA GLU A 202 -1.75 18.04 -6.00
C GLU A 202 -3.07 18.17 -6.77
N GLN A 203 -3.00 18.38 -8.08
CA GLN A 203 -4.16 18.51 -8.93
C GLN A 203 -4.94 17.18 -9.06
N HIS A 204 -4.27 16.03 -9.08
CA HIS A 204 -4.87 14.70 -9.09
C HIS A 204 -5.60 14.42 -7.76
N ALA A 205 -4.94 14.65 -6.63
CA ALA A 205 -5.55 14.54 -5.29
C ALA A 205 -6.81 15.40 -5.17
N GLN A 206 -6.77 16.65 -5.67
CA GLN A 206 -7.94 17.54 -5.71
C GLN A 206 -9.11 16.91 -6.50
N TRP A 207 -8.86 16.27 -7.65
CA TRP A 207 -9.90 15.58 -8.42
C TRP A 207 -10.45 14.35 -7.70
N PHE A 208 -9.61 13.55 -7.05
CA PHE A 208 -10.08 12.38 -6.28
C PHE A 208 -10.85 12.78 -5.01
N HIS A 209 -10.43 13.82 -4.30
CA HIS A 209 -11.20 14.42 -3.20
C HIS A 209 -12.60 14.87 -3.67
N ALA A 210 -12.67 15.53 -4.82
CA ALA A 210 -13.94 15.94 -5.42
C ALA A 210 -14.82 14.72 -5.82
N ALA A 211 -14.22 13.68 -6.42
CA ALA A 211 -14.91 12.45 -6.79
C ALA A 211 -15.46 11.69 -5.56
N LEU A 212 -14.67 11.57 -4.49
CA LEU A 212 -15.05 10.92 -3.23
C LEU A 212 -16.19 11.68 -2.55
N LYS A 213 -16.08 13.00 -2.44
CA LYS A 213 -17.14 13.87 -1.89
C LYS A 213 -18.45 13.72 -2.66
N ASN A 214 -18.40 13.66 -3.99
CA ASN A 214 -19.58 13.46 -4.83
C ASN A 214 -20.19 12.05 -4.66
N LEU A 215 -19.35 11.00 -4.58
CA LEU A 215 -19.78 9.62 -4.33
C LEU A 215 -20.48 9.47 -2.96
N GLN A 216 -19.99 10.17 -1.94
CA GLN A 216 -20.59 10.19 -0.61
C GLN A 216 -21.90 10.99 -0.58
N ALA A 217 -21.93 12.19 -1.15
CA ALA A 217 -23.12 13.06 -1.16
C ALA A 217 -24.32 12.41 -1.87
N ASN A 218 -24.09 11.74 -3.01
CA ASN A 218 -25.15 11.04 -3.74
C ASN A 218 -25.80 9.88 -2.96
N ALA A 219 -25.15 9.38 -1.90
CA ALA A 219 -25.69 8.33 -1.04
C ALA A 219 -26.47 8.85 0.19
N VAL A 220 -26.63 10.17 0.33
CA VAL A 220 -27.45 10.82 1.38
C VAL A 220 -28.78 11.35 0.78
N ALA A 221 -28.92 11.31 -0.54
CA ALA A 221 -30.06 11.84 -1.31
C ALA A 221 -30.93 10.75 -1.96
N ALA A 222 -30.80 9.49 -1.52
CA ALA A 222 -31.47 8.30 -2.03
C ALA A 222 -32.05 7.45 -0.89
#